data_AF-A0A661IIF4-F1
#
_entry.id   AF-A0A661IIF4-F1
#
_cell.length_a   1.000
_cell.length_b   1.000
_cell.length_c   1.000
_cell.angle_alpha   90.00
_cell.angle_beta   90.00
_cell.angle_gamma   90.00
#
_symmetry.space_group_name_H-M   'P 1'
#
loop_
_entity.id
_entity.type
_entity.pdbx_description
1 polymer ?
#
loop_
_entity_poly.entity_id
_entity_poly.type
_entity_poly.pdbx_seq_one_letter_code
_entity_poly.pdbx_strand_id
1 'polypeptide(L)'
;MKFSKLCKKCLLNKESNEFGKKLSTKDGLNNWCLNCKREYDRIYYLENKEKMNSINESHRVKNKDIRHEYHVNRYAQNKEHFSKLNVINRVKHLSKRKKYRKEYDKTENGKQQYIKDNNKRRELKKSLDNNYNKEDIKYTFKLFNNKCFNCLSTINLEIDHHKPLSG
;
A
#
# COMPACT_ATOMS: atom_id res chain seq x y z
N MET A 1 -10.27 -23.98 -40.23
CA MET A 1 -11.65 -24.52 -40.24
C MET A 1 -12.17 -24.54 -38.81
N LYS A 2 -13.35 -23.96 -38.57
CA LYS A 2 -14.08 -24.20 -37.32
C LYS A 2 -14.76 -25.57 -37.44
N PHE A 3 -14.62 -26.41 -36.42
CA PHE A 3 -15.32 -27.70 -36.36
C PHE A 3 -16.23 -27.69 -35.14
N SER A 4 -17.37 -28.33 -35.28
CA SER A 4 -18.32 -28.50 -34.18
C SER A 4 -17.95 -29.72 -33.35
N LYS A 5 -18.16 -29.61 -32.04
CA LYS A 5 -17.93 -30.67 -31.06
C LYS A 5 -19.15 -30.79 -30.15
N LEU A 6 -19.54 -32.02 -29.84
CA LEU A 6 -20.62 -32.30 -28.91
C LEU A 6 -20.15 -32.07 -27.46
N CYS A 7 -20.81 -31.16 -26.73
CA CYS A 7 -20.61 -31.01 -25.30
C CYS A 7 -21.18 -32.22 -24.56
N LYS A 8 -20.36 -32.93 -23.77
CA LYS A 8 -20.80 -34.13 -23.03
C LYS A 8 -21.69 -33.84 -21.82
N LYS A 9 -21.85 -32.56 -21.42
CA LYS A 9 -22.69 -32.17 -20.28
C LYS A 9 -24.08 -31.71 -20.71
N CYS A 10 -24.17 -30.76 -21.65
CA CYS A 10 -25.46 -30.27 -22.16
C CYS A 10 -25.94 -30.96 -23.44
N LEU A 11 -25.13 -31.85 -24.02
CA LEU A 11 -25.46 -32.65 -25.21
C LEU A 11 -25.77 -31.83 -26.47
N LEU A 12 -25.28 -30.59 -26.54
CA LEU A 12 -25.41 -29.72 -27.72
C LEU A 12 -24.10 -29.73 -28.54
N ASN A 13 -24.25 -29.70 -29.87
CA ASN A 13 -23.14 -29.39 -30.77
C ASN A 13 -22.79 -27.91 -30.62
N LYS A 14 -21.51 -27.65 -30.40
CA LYS A 14 -20.96 -26.33 -30.09
C LYS A 14 -19.72 -26.10 -30.94
N GLU A 15 -19.44 -24.85 -31.26
CA GLU A 15 -18.26 -24.51 -32.03
C GLU A 15 -16.98 -24.77 -31.22
N SER A 16 -15.86 -25.09 -31.87
CA SER A 16 -14.60 -25.40 -31.18
C SER A 16 -14.11 -24.30 -30.24
N ASN A 17 -14.47 -23.04 -30.49
CA ASN A 17 -14.15 -21.89 -29.63
C ASN A 17 -15.01 -21.81 -28.34
N GLU A 18 -16.10 -22.57 -28.25
CA GLU A 18 -16.93 -22.68 -27.04
C GLU A 18 -16.39 -23.73 -26.06
N PHE A 19 -15.22 -24.32 -26.34
CA PHE A 19 -14.53 -25.27 -25.47
C PHE A 19 -13.21 -24.67 -24.97
N GLY A 20 -12.90 -24.90 -23.69
CA GLY A 20 -11.60 -24.54 -23.13
C GLY A 20 -10.49 -25.45 -23.67
N LYS A 21 -9.25 -24.94 -23.71
CA LYS A 21 -8.08 -25.73 -24.10
C LYS A 21 -7.79 -26.81 -23.05
N LYS A 22 -7.47 -28.03 -23.50
CA LYS A 22 -7.02 -29.15 -22.68
C LYS A 22 -5.95 -29.94 -23.43
N LEU A 23 -4.68 -29.63 -23.17
CA LEU A 23 -3.53 -30.18 -23.91
C LEU A 23 -3.41 -31.71 -23.85
N SER A 24 -4.01 -32.34 -22.84
CA SER A 24 -3.98 -33.79 -22.67
C SER A 24 -5.00 -34.54 -23.55
N THR A 25 -5.84 -33.86 -24.34
CA THR A 25 -6.80 -34.50 -25.25
C THR A 25 -6.31 -34.46 -26.69
N LYS A 26 -6.72 -35.46 -27.48
CA LYS A 26 -6.32 -35.60 -28.89
C LYS A 26 -6.60 -34.34 -29.73
N ASP A 27 -7.71 -33.66 -29.47
CA ASP A 27 -8.15 -32.45 -30.17
C ASP A 27 -7.76 -31.15 -29.45
N GLY A 28 -7.08 -31.24 -28.30
CA GLY A 28 -6.70 -30.09 -27.50
C GLY A 28 -7.85 -29.34 -26.83
N LEU A 29 -9.08 -29.88 -26.85
CA LEU A 29 -10.28 -29.22 -26.31
C LEU A 29 -10.94 -30.03 -25.20
N ASN A 30 -11.53 -29.32 -24.25
CA ASN A 30 -12.32 -29.90 -23.17
C ASN A 30 -13.52 -30.71 -23.73
N ASN A 31 -14.05 -31.65 -22.95
CA ASN A 31 -15.26 -32.41 -23.30
C ASN A 31 -16.55 -31.66 -22.94
N TRP A 32 -16.46 -30.63 -22.09
CA TRP A 32 -17.56 -29.74 -21.74
C TRP A 32 -17.35 -28.35 -22.33
N CYS A 33 -18.44 -27.72 -22.77
CA CYS A 33 -18.40 -26.33 -23.21
C CYS A 33 -18.07 -25.40 -22.03
N LEU A 34 -17.62 -24.18 -22.33
CA LEU A 34 -17.22 -23.19 -21.34
C LEU A 34 -18.32 -22.88 -20.33
N ASN A 35 -19.59 -22.85 -20.76
CA ASN A 35 -20.71 -22.58 -19.85
C ASN A 35 -20.90 -23.72 -18.84
N CYS A 36 -20.93 -24.97 -19.30
CA CYS A 36 -21.02 -26.13 -18.41
C CYS A 36 -19.81 -26.23 -17.48
N LYS A 37 -18.61 -25.91 -17.97
CA LYS A 37 -17.39 -25.89 -17.16
C LYS A 37 -17.42 -24.82 -16.08
N ARG A 38 -17.83 -23.60 -16.41
CA ARG A 38 -17.99 -22.50 -15.45
C ARG A 38 -18.99 -22.83 -14.37
N GLU A 39 -20.13 -23.41 -14.74
CA GLU A 39 -21.16 -23.77 -13.77
C GLU A 39 -20.68 -24.88 -12.83
N TYR A 40 -20.03 -25.91 -13.39
CA TYR A 40 -19.38 -26.93 -12.57
C TYR A 40 -18.33 -26.33 -11.62
N ASP A 41 -17.46 -25.45 -12.10
CA ASP A 41 -16.42 -24.82 -11.28
C ASP A 41 -17.00 -23.95 -10.18
N ARG A 42 -18.11 -23.25 -10.47
CA ARG A 42 -18.86 -22.45 -9.49
C ARG A 42 -19.42 -23.32 -8.39
N ILE A 43 -20.10 -24.42 -8.74
CA ILE A 43 -20.66 -25.37 -7.77
C ILE A 43 -19.54 -25.99 -6.94
N TYR A 44 -18.50 -26.52 -7.60
CA TYR A 44 -17.35 -27.12 -6.93
C TYR A 44 -16.69 -26.15 -5.95
N TYR A 45 -16.49 -24.89 -6.35
CA TYR A 45 -15.93 -23.86 -5.48
C TYR A 45 -16.83 -23.59 -4.27
N LEU A 46 -18.16 -23.49 -4.46
CA LEU A 46 -19.09 -23.24 -3.37
C LEU A 46 -19.12 -24.39 -2.37
N GLU A 47 -19.21 -25.63 -2.86
CA GLU A 47 -19.22 -26.84 -2.03
C GLU A 47 -17.90 -27.04 -1.26
N ASN A 48 -16.77 -26.62 -1.84
CA ASN A 48 -15.45 -26.78 -1.24
C ASN A 48 -14.88 -25.49 -0.64
N LYS A 49 -15.68 -24.43 -0.53
CA LYS A 49 -15.21 -23.09 -0.15
C LYS A 49 -14.50 -23.10 1.19
N GLU A 50 -15.08 -23.76 2.19
CA GLU A 50 -14.51 -23.81 3.54
C GLU A 50 -13.20 -24.58 3.57
N LYS A 51 -13.13 -25.73 2.90
CA LYS A 51 -11.92 -26.52 2.75
C LYS A 51 -10.81 -25.71 2.06
N MET A 52 -11.13 -25.03 0.97
CA MET A 52 -10.18 -24.18 0.24
C MET A 52 -9.70 -23.02 1.09
N ASN A 53 -10.60 -22.38 1.85
CA ASN A 53 -10.24 -21.33 2.80
C ASN A 53 -9.32 -21.85 3.90
N SER A 54 -9.60 -23.03 4.47
CA SER A 54 -8.74 -23.65 5.48
C SER A 54 -7.35 -23.99 4.94
N ILE A 55 -7.26 -24.49 3.70
CA ILE A 55 -5.98 -24.77 3.04
C ILE A 55 -5.22 -23.47 2.79
N ASN A 56 -5.89 -22.45 2.25
CA ASN A 56 -5.30 -21.13 2.00
C ASN A 56 -4.82 -20.48 3.30
N GLU A 57 -5.58 -20.61 4.38
CA GLU A 57 -5.22 -20.14 5.72
C GLU A 57 -3.97 -20.84 6.23
N SER A 58 -3.97 -22.18 6.21
CA SER A 58 -2.80 -22.97 6.58
C SER A 58 -1.57 -22.58 5.74
N HIS A 59 -1.73 -22.37 4.43
CA HIS A 59 -0.65 -21.90 3.57
C HIS A 59 -0.17 -20.51 3.96
N ARG A 60 -1.08 -19.59 4.28
CA ARG A 60 -0.75 -18.23 4.70
C ARG A 60 0.04 -18.22 6.01
N VAL A 61 -0.35 -19.04 6.98
CA VAL A 61 0.31 -19.16 8.28
C VAL A 61 1.69 -19.81 8.12
N LYS A 62 1.77 -20.96 7.45
CA LYS A 62 3.04 -21.69 7.25
C LYS A 62 4.08 -20.88 6.48
N ASN A 63 3.63 -20.04 5.53
CA ASN A 63 4.54 -19.23 4.70
C ASN A 63 4.61 -17.76 5.13
N LYS A 64 4.13 -17.43 6.35
CA LYS A 64 4.12 -16.04 6.83
C LYS A 64 5.51 -15.42 6.81
N ASP A 65 6.49 -16.14 7.32
CA ASP A 65 7.86 -15.64 7.46
C ASP A 65 8.57 -15.59 6.11
N ILE A 66 8.42 -16.62 5.26
CA ILE A 66 8.94 -16.63 3.88
C ILE A 66 8.40 -15.44 3.09
N ARG A 67 7.10 -15.15 3.22
CA ARG A 67 6.48 -14.01 2.54
C ARG A 67 7.00 -12.68 3.09
N HIS A 68 7.17 -12.58 4.41
CA HIS A 68 7.75 -11.41 5.03
C HIS A 68 9.18 -11.17 4.52
N GLU A 69 10.02 -12.19 4.56
CA GLU A 69 11.39 -12.17 4.07
C GLU A 69 11.45 -11.77 2.58
N TYR A 70 10.61 -12.38 1.73
CA TYR A 70 10.50 -12.00 0.32
C TYR A 70 10.19 -10.51 0.15
N HIS A 71 9.23 -9.97 0.92
CA HIS A 71 8.87 -8.56 0.85
C HIS A 71 9.99 -7.64 1.36
N VAL A 72 10.67 -8.03 2.45
CA VAL A 72 11.83 -7.30 3.00
C VAL A 72 12.94 -7.25 1.96
N ASN A 73 13.32 -8.40 1.38
CA ASN A 73 14.37 -8.50 0.38
C ASN A 73 14.00 -7.71 -0.90
N ARG A 74 12.77 -7.84 -1.38
CA ARG A 74 12.27 -7.07 -2.53
C ARG A 74 12.37 -5.57 -2.28
N TYR A 75 11.99 -5.11 -1.08
CA TYR A 75 12.09 -3.70 -0.72
C TYR A 75 13.53 -3.22 -0.63
N ALA A 76 14.41 -4.00 0.00
CA ALA A 76 15.82 -3.68 0.13
C ALA A 76 16.52 -3.54 -1.23
N GLN A 77 16.29 -4.50 -2.13
CA GLN A 77 16.87 -4.50 -3.49
C GLN A 77 16.34 -3.37 -4.38
N ASN A 78 15.12 -2.88 -4.11
CA ASN A 78 14.44 -1.87 -4.95
C ASN A 78 14.15 -0.58 -4.18
N LYS A 79 14.98 -0.25 -3.17
CA LYS A 79 14.75 0.87 -2.25
C LYS A 79 14.52 2.19 -2.97
N GLU A 80 15.30 2.48 -4.00
CA GLU A 80 15.18 3.73 -4.77
C GLU A 80 13.85 3.79 -5.54
N HIS A 81 13.45 2.70 -6.20
CA HIS A 81 12.18 2.60 -6.91
C HIS A 81 10.99 2.85 -5.97
N PHE A 82 10.99 2.21 -4.80
CA PHE A 82 9.93 2.42 -3.81
C PHE A 82 9.95 3.83 -3.21
N SER A 83 11.13 4.41 -3.01
CA SER A 83 11.24 5.82 -2.56
C SER A 83 10.58 6.77 -3.57
N LYS A 84 10.89 6.62 -4.87
CA LYS A 84 10.29 7.42 -5.94
C LYS A 84 8.76 7.24 -5.98
N LEU A 85 8.29 5.99 -5.93
CA LEU A 85 6.85 5.70 -5.89
C LEU A 85 6.18 6.30 -4.65
N ASN A 86 6.83 6.27 -3.49
CA ASN A 86 6.29 6.85 -2.25
C ASN A 86 6.09 8.37 -2.37
N VAL A 87 7.04 9.08 -3.01
CA VAL A 87 6.90 10.52 -3.29
C VAL A 87 5.72 10.77 -4.21
N ILE A 88 5.62 10.04 -5.33
CA ILE A 88 4.51 10.16 -6.28
C ILE A 88 3.17 9.90 -5.59
N ASN A 89 3.07 8.82 -4.81
CA ASN A 89 1.84 8.46 -4.08
C ASN A 89 1.47 9.51 -3.03
N ARG A 90 2.46 10.10 -2.34
CA ARG A 90 2.22 11.18 -1.36
C ARG A 90 1.63 12.41 -2.04
N VAL A 91 2.11 12.78 -3.22
CA VAL A 91 1.59 13.92 -4.00
C VAL A 91 0.20 13.58 -4.56
N LYS A 92 0.06 12.43 -5.22
CA LYS A 92 -1.18 11.96 -5.83
C LYS A 92 -2.35 11.91 -4.84
N HIS A 93 -2.08 11.53 -3.58
CA HIS A 93 -3.09 11.38 -2.55
C HIS A 93 -3.02 12.45 -1.45
N LEU A 94 -2.41 13.61 -1.74
CA LEU A 94 -2.20 14.68 -0.76
C LEU A 94 -3.50 15.16 -0.12
N SER A 95 -4.54 15.43 -0.92
CA SER A 95 -5.84 15.91 -0.45
C SER A 95 -6.52 14.89 0.48
N LYS A 96 -6.57 13.62 0.07
CA LYS A 96 -7.12 12.52 0.86
C LYS A 96 -6.37 12.34 2.18
N ARG A 97 -5.03 12.42 2.16
CA ARG A 97 -4.18 12.31 3.35
C ARG A 97 -4.39 13.48 4.32
N LYS A 98 -4.52 14.72 3.80
CA LYS A 98 -4.86 15.90 4.62
C LYS A 98 -6.23 15.74 5.29
N LYS A 99 -7.24 15.28 4.55
CA LYS A 99 -8.59 15.02 5.09
C LYS A 99 -8.53 13.95 6.20
N TYR A 100 -7.91 12.81 5.91
CA TYR A 100 -7.75 11.73 6.88
C TYR A 100 -7.02 12.18 8.15
N ARG A 101 -5.93 12.97 8.03
CA ARG A 101 -5.22 13.51 9.20
C ARG A 101 -6.15 14.40 10.04
N LYS A 102 -6.89 15.32 9.42
CA LYS A 102 -7.84 16.18 10.14
C LYS A 102 -8.93 15.39 10.88
N GLU A 103 -9.36 14.26 10.32
CA GLU A 103 -10.33 13.37 10.97
C GLU A 103 -9.69 12.59 12.11
N TYR A 104 -8.49 12.03 11.90
CA TYR A 104 -7.73 11.30 12.91
C TYR A 104 -7.41 12.18 14.12
N ASP A 105 -6.99 13.43 13.92
CA ASP A 105 -6.64 14.36 15.00
C ASP A 105 -7.82 14.65 15.95
N LYS A 106 -9.07 14.45 15.50
CA LYS A 106 -10.28 14.60 16.33
C LYS A 106 -10.57 13.38 17.20
N THR A 107 -10.04 12.21 16.84
CA THR A 107 -10.21 10.97 17.61
C THR A 107 -9.46 11.06 18.92
N GLU A 108 -9.86 10.26 19.92
CA GLU A 108 -9.14 10.21 21.19
C GLU A 108 -7.68 9.78 21.01
N ASN A 109 -7.43 8.78 20.16
CA ASN A 109 -6.08 8.34 19.81
C ASN A 109 -5.25 9.46 19.16
N GLY A 110 -5.87 10.29 18.30
CA GLY A 110 -5.22 11.45 17.71
C GLY A 110 -4.80 12.49 18.76
N LYS A 111 -5.68 12.78 19.72
CA LYS A 111 -5.40 13.69 20.84
C LYS A 111 -4.29 13.15 21.74
N GLN A 112 -4.34 11.88 22.11
CA GLN A 112 -3.31 11.22 22.92
C GLN A 112 -1.95 11.25 22.21
N GLN A 113 -1.94 11.00 20.89
CA GLN A 113 -0.72 11.09 20.09
C GLN A 113 -0.17 12.53 20.07
N TYR A 114 -1.03 13.54 19.91
CA TYR A 114 -0.62 14.94 19.97
C TYR A 114 0.03 15.31 21.31
N ILE A 115 -0.57 14.89 22.43
CA ILE A 115 -0.01 15.11 23.77
C ILE A 115 1.36 14.45 23.89
N LYS A 116 1.49 13.20 23.44
CA LYS A 116 2.75 12.45 23.44
C LYS A 116 3.83 13.14 22.61
N ASP A 117 3.50 13.59 21.40
CA ASP A 117 4.44 14.27 20.51
C ASP A 117 4.87 15.63 21.10
N ASN A 118 3.95 16.36 21.71
CA ASN A 118 4.24 17.62 22.38
C ASN A 118 5.15 17.43 23.61
N ASN A 119 4.90 16.40 24.42
CA ASN A 119 5.75 16.06 25.55
C ASN A 119 7.16 15.67 25.08
N LYS A 120 7.26 14.84 24.03
CA LYS A 120 8.56 14.50 23.41
C LYS A 120 9.30 15.74 22.93
N ARG A 121 8.60 16.69 22.29
CA ARG A 121 9.19 17.97 21.87
C ARG A 121 9.69 18.78 23.06
N ARG A 122 8.94 18.83 24.17
CA ARG A 122 9.35 19.54 25.40
C ARG A 122 10.60 18.90 26.03
N GLU A 123 10.66 17.57 26.11
CA GLU A 123 11.84 16.86 26.61
C GLU A 123 13.07 17.10 25.72
N LEU A 124 12.89 17.07 24.39
CA LEU A 124 13.97 17.41 23.46
C LEU A 124 14.45 18.86 23.69
N LYS A 125 13.53 19.81 23.91
CA LYS A 125 13.89 21.21 24.24
C LYS A 125 14.70 21.32 25.53
N LYS A 126 14.46 20.48 26.54
CA LYS A 126 15.26 20.47 27.78
C LYS A 126 16.67 19.90 27.56
N SER A 127 16.80 18.90 26.69
CA SER A 127 18.09 18.27 26.36
C SER A 127 18.97 19.10 25.41
N LEU A 128 18.38 20.10 24.74
CA LEU A 128 19.11 21.02 23.90
C LEU A 128 19.68 22.13 24.78
N ASP A 129 21.01 22.16 24.90
CA ASP A 129 21.73 23.24 25.57
C ASP A 129 21.42 24.56 24.83
N ASN A 130 20.70 25.46 25.50
CA ASN A 130 20.14 26.69 24.91
C ASN A 130 21.18 27.83 24.84
N ASN A 131 22.41 27.52 24.45
CA ASN A 131 23.42 28.52 24.09
C ASN A 131 23.14 29.16 22.71
N TYR A 132 21.87 29.22 22.32
CA TYR A 132 21.41 29.79 21.08
C TYR A 132 21.09 31.27 21.31
N ASN A 133 22.06 32.12 20.98
CA ASN A 133 22.05 33.54 21.33
C ASN A 133 21.50 34.41 20.18
N LYS A 134 21.45 35.73 20.38
CA LYS A 134 20.94 36.68 19.38
C LYS A 134 21.75 36.69 18.08
N GLU A 135 23.03 36.34 18.11
CA GLU A 135 23.86 36.23 16.92
C GLU A 135 23.52 34.98 16.11
N ASP A 136 23.28 33.84 16.78
CA ASP A 136 22.84 32.60 16.13
C ASP A 136 21.49 32.78 15.42
N ILE A 137 20.58 33.55 16.05
CA ILE A 137 19.31 33.96 15.44
C ILE A 137 19.57 34.73 14.15
N LYS A 138 20.37 35.81 14.21
CA LYS A 138 20.70 36.64 13.03
C LYS A 138 21.39 35.83 11.93
N TYR A 139 22.33 34.97 12.29
CA TYR A 139 23.03 34.08 11.37
C TYR A 139 22.06 33.14 10.66
N THR A 140 21.14 32.54 11.41
CA THR A 140 20.14 31.61 10.85
C THR A 140 19.18 32.32 9.92
N PHE A 141 18.68 33.49 10.28
CA PHE A 141 17.87 34.32 9.38
C PHE A 141 18.61 34.68 8.09
N LYS A 142 19.90 35.04 8.18
CA LYS A 142 20.76 35.31 7.02
C LYS A 142 20.96 34.06 6.16
N LEU A 143 21.27 32.91 6.77
CA LEU A 143 21.51 31.64 6.09
C LEU A 143 20.31 31.20 5.25
N PHE A 144 19.09 31.41 5.78
CA PHE A 144 17.85 31.07 5.09
C PHE A 144 17.27 32.24 4.28
N ASN A 145 18.02 33.34 4.08
CA ASN A 145 17.57 34.54 3.36
C ASN A 145 16.21 35.07 3.83
N ASN A 146 15.96 35.02 5.14
CA ASN A 146 14.66 35.37 5.75
C ASN A 146 13.49 34.62 5.12
N LYS A 147 13.63 33.31 4.86
CA LYS A 147 12.56 32.44 4.35
C LYS A 147 12.44 31.18 5.20
N CYS A 148 11.20 30.78 5.49
CA CYS A 148 10.92 29.53 6.17
C CYS A 148 11.51 28.34 5.40
N PHE A 149 12.21 27.45 6.09
CA PHE A 149 12.81 26.26 5.48
C PHE A 149 11.76 25.33 4.82
N ASN A 150 10.56 25.27 5.40
CA ASN A 150 9.52 24.34 4.98
C ASN A 150 8.52 24.93 3.98
N CYS A 151 8.16 26.22 4.10
CA CYS A 151 7.11 26.84 3.28
C CYS A 151 7.53 28.08 2.50
N LEU A 152 8.80 28.51 2.61
CA LEU A 152 9.36 29.70 1.94
C LEU A 152 8.67 31.04 2.26
N SER A 153 7.73 31.05 3.22
CA SER A 153 7.12 32.28 3.74
C SER A 153 8.19 33.23 4.26
N THR A 154 7.95 34.53 4.12
CA THR A 154 8.74 35.62 4.70
C THR A 154 8.03 36.29 5.89
N ILE A 155 6.81 35.85 6.22
CA ILE A 155 5.92 36.47 7.20
C ILE A 155 5.92 35.63 8.49
N ASN A 156 6.01 36.30 9.65
CA ASN A 156 5.99 35.71 11.01
C ASN A 156 7.00 34.55 11.19
N LEU A 157 8.22 34.76 10.69
CA LEU A 157 9.27 33.76 10.79
C LEU A 157 9.81 33.68 12.21
N GLU A 158 9.49 32.58 12.89
CA GLU A 158 10.12 32.19 14.15
C GLU A 158 11.26 31.20 13.90
N ILE A 159 12.15 31.03 14.87
CA ILE A 159 13.27 30.09 14.79
C ILE A 159 12.87 28.65 14.48
N ASP A 160 11.71 28.21 15.00
CA ASP A 160 11.16 26.86 14.77
C ASP A 160 10.79 26.64 13.28
N HIS A 161 10.75 27.70 12.45
CA HIS A 161 10.57 27.63 10.99
C HIS A 161 11.86 27.32 10.22
N HIS A 162 13.02 27.44 10.87
CA HIS A 162 14.35 27.20 10.28
C HIS A 162 15.05 25.99 10.93
N LYS A 163 14.76 25.72 12.21
CA LYS A 163 15.18 24.52 12.94
C LYS A 163 13.96 23.80 13.52
N PRO A 164 13.24 23.01 12.71
CA PRO A 164 12.06 22.33 13.21
C PRO A 164 12.44 21.29 14.27
N LEU A 165 11.99 21.51 15.51
CA LEU A 165 12.11 20.55 16.62
C LEU A 165 11.14 19.36 16.51
N SER A 166 10.33 19.36 15.46
CA SER A 166 9.46 18.26 15.05
C SER A 166 9.93 17.78 13.69
N GLY A 167 10.48 16.56 13.65
CA GLY A 167 10.72 15.83 12.40
C GLY A 167 9.42 15.34 11.75
#